data_AF-A0A8T4EIC0-F1
#
_entry.id   AF-A0A8T4EIC0-F1
#
_cell.length_a   1.000
_cell.length_b   1.000
_cell.length_c   1.000
_cell.angle_alpha   90.00
_cell.angle_beta   90.00
_cell.angle_gamma   90.00
#
_symmetry.space_group_name_H-M   'P 1'
#
loop_
_entity.id
_entity.type
_entity.pdbx_description
1 polymer ?
#
loop_
_entity_poly.entity_id
_entity_poly.type
_entity_poly.pdbx_seq_one_letter_code
_entity_poly.pdbx_strand_id
1 'polypeptide(L)'
;MINTKVFLPLVLILLVANAVFAAPPEISEFTIEKVLPQEIQFNWQVSDSAGLKLIEIYQDGERVYREDLTGTESKNMYQIHDDKAKHTFEFIIYNQLDMKTTVTKTKGGDDSPPSLFCPSKIISNKQEFSCTTSEPAKCVMGLEQNATSLVSSKYVTNHSMNASLKEGTNRIFIKCTDEEDNVMPGFFVIEYVYDRTGPSKISNAASSGNRISWSTATDQNGVEYYNIYDLTGVVASTLQTYWDADDDSKVYFISAVDKAGNEGEKTEYNLARAVLLEGNKTAKTFEDVKETKEEIEKTASTAINLFSDEGKTVMIVIGVLIILYIGLRIYQEKTDPHGLLRYIRKRRNLRTADIKHDRK
;
A
#
# COMPACT_ATOMS: atom_id res chain seq x y z
N MET A 1 75.75 -2.42 74.57
CA MET A 1 76.05 -3.84 74.25
C MET A 1 74.73 -4.55 74.00
N ILE A 2 74.36 -4.75 72.74
CA ILE A 2 73.12 -5.46 72.35
C ILE A 2 73.44 -6.96 72.34
N ASN A 3 72.62 -7.75 73.03
CA ASN A 3 72.81 -9.17 73.23
C ASN A 3 72.54 -9.94 71.92
N THR A 4 73.61 -10.31 71.23
CA THR A 4 73.60 -10.96 69.90
C THR A 4 72.97 -12.36 69.89
N LYS A 5 72.67 -12.97 71.04
CA LYS A 5 72.03 -14.28 71.12
C LYS A 5 70.52 -14.28 70.84
N VAL A 6 69.87 -13.12 70.83
CA VAL A 6 68.41 -13.02 70.57
C VAL A 6 68.12 -12.62 69.11
N PHE A 7 69.10 -12.07 68.39
CA PHE A 7 68.89 -11.55 67.03
C PHE A 7 68.90 -12.64 65.94
N LEU A 8 69.67 -13.72 66.14
CA LEU A 8 69.76 -14.80 65.14
C LEU A 8 68.47 -15.63 64.98
N PRO A 9 67.75 -16.03 66.05
CA PRO A 9 66.49 -16.77 65.87
C PRO A 9 65.36 -15.89 65.31
N LEU A 10 65.36 -14.58 65.57
CA LEU A 10 64.32 -13.68 65.06
C LEU A 10 64.46 -13.43 63.55
N VAL A 11 65.69 -13.33 63.05
CA VAL A 11 65.98 -13.18 61.60
C VAL A 11 65.71 -14.50 60.86
N LEU A 12 65.93 -15.65 61.50
CA LEU A 12 65.58 -16.95 60.90
C LEU A 12 64.05 -17.18 60.84
N ILE A 13 63.29 -16.72 61.85
CA ILE A 13 61.82 -16.77 61.84
C ILE A 13 61.26 -15.80 60.78
N LEU A 14 61.86 -14.63 60.57
CA LEU A 14 61.44 -13.71 59.48
C LEU A 14 61.79 -14.24 58.08
N LEU A 15 62.91 -14.94 57.91
CA LEU A 15 63.28 -15.57 56.63
C LEU A 15 62.41 -16.79 56.30
N VAL A 16 61.96 -17.55 57.31
CA VAL A 16 61.00 -18.66 57.10
C VAL A 16 59.57 -18.13 56.89
N ALA A 17 59.19 -17.02 57.52
CA ALA A 17 57.87 -16.40 57.30
C ALA A 17 57.69 -15.81 55.89
N ASN A 18 58.76 -15.29 55.27
CA ASN A 18 58.74 -14.81 53.89
C ASN A 18 58.84 -15.92 52.82
N ALA A 19 59.15 -17.16 53.20
CA ALA A 19 59.19 -18.28 52.27
C ALA A 19 57.85 -19.04 52.15
N VAL A 20 56.82 -18.68 52.94
CA VAL A 20 55.55 -19.42 53.02
C VAL A 20 54.35 -18.63 52.48
N PHE A 21 54.52 -17.36 52.09
CA PHE A 21 53.52 -16.60 51.34
C PHE A 21 54.02 -16.35 49.92
N ALA A 22 54.23 -17.42 49.15
CA ALA A 22 54.08 -17.29 47.71
C ALA A 22 52.62 -16.87 47.45
N ALA A 23 52.41 -15.80 46.69
CA ALA A 23 51.06 -15.40 46.28
C ALA A 23 50.35 -16.63 45.69
N PRO A 24 49.05 -16.84 46.00
CA PRO A 24 48.31 -17.93 45.39
C PRO A 24 48.48 -17.85 43.87
N PRO A 25 48.70 -18.98 43.19
CA PRO A 25 48.93 -18.97 41.74
C PRO A 25 47.74 -18.30 41.04
N GLU A 26 48.01 -17.16 40.42
CA GLU A 26 47.02 -16.43 39.63
C GLU A 26 46.79 -17.17 38.30
N ILE A 27 45.52 -17.40 37.96
CA ILE A 27 45.14 -17.81 36.61
C ILE A 27 45.42 -16.61 35.72
N SER A 28 46.46 -16.72 34.89
CA SER A 28 46.99 -15.55 34.18
C SER A 28 46.14 -15.11 33.00
N GLU A 29 45.34 -15.99 32.37
CA GLU A 29 44.42 -15.60 31.28
C GLU A 29 43.44 -16.74 30.92
N PHE A 30 42.17 -16.39 30.71
CA PHE A 30 41.15 -17.26 30.10
C PHE A 30 40.54 -16.51 28.92
N THR A 31 40.66 -17.06 27.72
CA THR A 31 40.29 -16.36 26.49
C THR A 31 39.41 -17.25 25.62
N ILE A 32 38.24 -16.75 25.25
CA ILE A 32 37.35 -17.41 24.26
C ILE A 32 37.65 -16.78 22.91
N GLU A 33 38.26 -17.53 22.01
CA GLU A 33 38.69 -17.00 20.70
C GLU A 33 37.55 -16.95 19.68
N LYS A 34 36.58 -17.86 19.76
CA LYS A 34 35.55 -18.00 18.72
C LYS A 34 34.30 -18.72 19.21
N VAL A 35 33.13 -18.16 18.91
CA VAL A 35 31.83 -18.80 19.06
C VAL A 35 31.24 -18.96 17.66
N LEU A 36 31.13 -20.21 17.20
CA LEU A 36 30.46 -20.54 15.94
C LEU A 36 29.05 -21.08 16.26
N PRO A 37 28.11 -21.08 15.29
CA PRO A 37 26.70 -21.44 15.55
C PRO A 37 26.47 -22.83 16.16
N GLN A 38 27.45 -23.74 16.08
CA GLN A 38 27.38 -25.11 16.57
C GLN A 38 28.63 -25.53 17.37
N GLU A 39 29.55 -24.59 17.63
CA GLU A 39 30.81 -24.91 18.30
C GLU A 39 31.19 -23.81 19.28
N ILE A 40 31.41 -24.21 20.53
CA ILE A 40 32.06 -23.38 21.53
C ILE A 40 33.48 -23.93 21.72
N GLN A 41 34.48 -23.10 21.41
CA GLN A 41 35.89 -23.45 21.57
C GLN A 41 36.45 -22.77 22.82
N PHE A 42 37.00 -23.58 23.72
CA PHE A 42 37.65 -23.13 24.94
C PHE A 42 39.16 -23.32 24.84
N ASN A 43 39.90 -22.22 24.99
CA ASN A 43 41.34 -22.25 25.20
C ASN A 43 41.62 -21.84 26.65
N TRP A 44 42.37 -22.66 27.37
CA TRP A 44 42.84 -22.33 28.70
C TRP A 44 44.32 -22.61 28.79
N GLN A 45 45.04 -21.75 29.50
CA GLN A 45 46.46 -21.95 29.77
C GLN A 45 46.68 -21.93 31.27
N VAL A 46 47.22 -23.03 31.79
CA VAL A 46 47.59 -23.14 33.20
C VAL A 46 49.08 -22.88 33.29
N SER A 47 49.47 -21.74 33.84
CA SER A 47 50.85 -21.26 33.85
C SER A 47 51.70 -21.78 35.01
N ASP A 48 51.19 -22.68 35.87
CA ASP A 48 51.93 -23.11 37.07
C ASP A 48 51.98 -24.63 37.30
N SER A 49 53.16 -25.08 37.72
CA SER A 49 53.63 -26.47 37.85
C SER A 49 53.27 -27.16 39.17
N ALA A 50 52.66 -26.44 40.10
CA ALA A 50 52.31 -26.97 41.41
C ALA A 50 50.95 -27.70 41.41
N GLY A 51 51.01 -29.03 41.28
CA GLY A 51 49.96 -29.94 41.72
C GLY A 51 48.90 -30.36 40.69
N LEU A 52 48.27 -31.50 40.98
CA LEU A 52 47.09 -32.03 40.29
C LEU A 52 45.99 -30.97 40.24
N LYS A 53 45.53 -30.62 39.05
CA LYS A 53 44.43 -29.67 38.85
C LYS A 53 43.25 -30.43 38.24
N LEU A 54 42.09 -30.39 38.88
CA LEU A 54 40.88 -30.99 38.33
C LEU A 54 40.08 -29.90 37.63
N ILE A 55 39.69 -30.14 36.38
CA ILE A 55 38.71 -29.31 35.67
C ILE A 55 37.40 -30.09 35.57
N GLU A 56 36.31 -29.45 35.98
CA GLU A 56 34.96 -29.91 35.73
C GLU A 56 34.18 -28.84 34.94
N ILE A 57 33.45 -29.28 33.92
CA ILE A 57 32.50 -28.43 33.18
C ILE A 57 31.11 -28.99 33.42
N TYR A 58 30.22 -28.09 33.81
CA TYR A 58 28.81 -28.35 34.00
C TYR A 58 28.01 -27.62 32.93
N GLN A 59 26.99 -28.28 32.39
CA GLN A 59 26.01 -27.74 31.46
C GLN A 59 24.64 -27.88 32.12
N ASP A 60 23.97 -26.76 32.39
CA ASP A 60 22.70 -26.70 33.12
C ASP A 60 22.70 -27.42 34.47
N GLY A 61 23.83 -27.38 35.18
CA GLY A 61 24.01 -28.02 36.48
C GLY A 61 24.34 -29.52 36.41
N GLU A 62 24.36 -30.13 35.23
CA GLU A 62 24.86 -31.50 35.04
C GLU A 62 26.33 -31.47 34.61
N ARG A 63 27.17 -32.30 35.24
CA ARG A 63 28.60 -32.39 34.88
C ARG A 63 28.75 -33.10 33.54
N VAL A 64 29.12 -32.36 32.50
CA VAL A 64 29.33 -32.90 31.15
C VAL A 64 30.78 -33.28 30.88
N TYR A 65 31.71 -32.73 31.64
CA TYR A 65 33.13 -33.05 31.48
C TYR A 65 33.89 -32.99 32.80
N ARG A 66 34.89 -33.87 32.91
CA ARG A 66 35.80 -33.97 34.03
C ARG A 66 37.15 -34.48 33.53
N GLU A 67 38.22 -33.77 33.85
CA GLU A 67 39.58 -34.24 33.55
C GLU A 67 40.55 -33.87 34.68
N ASP A 68 41.36 -34.86 35.07
CA ASP A 68 42.49 -34.67 35.97
C ASP A 68 43.70 -34.20 35.14
N LEU A 69 44.16 -32.98 35.37
CA LEU A 69 45.35 -32.45 34.74
C LEU A 69 46.59 -32.84 35.56
N THR A 70 47.45 -33.66 34.97
CA THR A 70 48.78 -33.99 35.48
C THR A 70 49.85 -33.34 34.61
N GLY A 71 50.68 -32.47 35.19
CA GLY A 71 51.85 -31.89 34.52
C GLY A 71 51.64 -30.50 33.91
N THR A 72 52.68 -29.96 33.27
CA THR A 72 52.72 -28.63 32.63
C THR A 72 52.34 -28.71 31.14
N GLU A 73 51.25 -29.40 30.82
CA GLU A 73 50.79 -29.51 29.44
C GLU A 73 49.76 -28.43 29.13
N SER A 74 50.05 -27.58 28.15
CA SER A 74 49.04 -26.80 27.44
C SER A 74 48.25 -27.76 26.55
N LYS A 75 47.07 -28.19 27.00
CA LYS A 75 46.12 -28.92 26.18
C LYS A 75 45.23 -27.93 25.44
N ASN A 76 45.25 -28.02 24.12
CA ASN A 76 44.34 -27.26 23.29
C ASN A 76 43.07 -28.07 23.07
N MET A 77 41.94 -27.36 23.16
CA MET A 77 40.69 -27.66 22.47
C MET A 77 39.82 -28.74 23.11
N TYR A 78 38.85 -28.31 23.91
CA TYR A 78 37.62 -29.09 24.13
C TYR A 78 36.52 -28.55 23.21
N GLN A 79 35.97 -29.43 22.36
CA GLN A 79 34.85 -29.12 21.49
C GLN A 79 33.58 -29.67 22.13
N ILE A 80 32.69 -28.78 22.57
CA ILE A 80 31.33 -29.16 22.93
C ILE A 80 30.46 -28.81 21.72
N HIS A 81 29.93 -29.85 21.08
CA HIS A 81 28.94 -29.70 20.03
C HIS A 81 27.58 -29.55 20.70
N ASP A 82 26.99 -28.38 20.59
CA ASP A 82 25.74 -28.05 21.26
C ASP A 82 24.72 -27.57 20.22
N ASP A 83 23.62 -28.31 20.10
CA ASP A 83 22.56 -28.09 19.14
C ASP A 83 21.41 -27.24 19.71
N LYS A 84 21.48 -26.84 20.99
CA LYS A 84 20.40 -26.13 21.69
C LYS A 84 20.80 -24.72 22.11
N ALA A 85 19.84 -23.80 21.99
CA ALA A 85 20.11 -22.36 22.03
C ALA A 85 20.40 -21.78 23.44
N LYS A 86 20.17 -22.52 24.53
CA LYS A 86 20.23 -21.96 25.90
C LYS A 86 20.79 -22.96 26.90
N HIS A 87 22.11 -22.97 27.03
CA HIS A 87 22.82 -23.71 28.07
C HIS A 87 23.61 -22.76 28.96
N THR A 88 23.59 -23.04 30.26
CA THR A 88 24.45 -22.38 31.25
C THR A 88 25.65 -23.26 31.49
N PHE A 89 26.84 -22.77 31.12
CA PHE A 89 28.08 -23.47 31.43
C PHE A 89 28.66 -22.95 32.75
N GLU A 90 28.95 -23.86 33.68
CA GLU A 90 29.71 -23.58 34.90
C GLU A 90 31.04 -24.33 34.82
N PHE A 91 32.13 -23.58 34.91
CA PHE A 91 33.49 -24.11 34.97
C PHE A 91 33.93 -24.14 36.42
N ILE A 92 34.37 -25.31 36.90
CA ILE A 92 34.95 -25.45 38.23
C ILE A 92 36.37 -25.95 38.06
N ILE A 93 37.34 -25.13 38.47
CA ILE A 93 38.75 -25.48 38.48
C ILE A 93 39.16 -25.67 39.95
N TYR A 94 39.51 -26.89 40.32
CA TYR A 94 40.01 -27.18 41.66
C TYR A 94 41.53 -27.05 41.65
N ASN A 95 42.03 -26.10 42.43
CA ASN A 95 43.43 -26.06 42.83
C ASN A 95 43.57 -26.67 44.24
N GLN A 96 44.78 -27.01 44.69
CA GLN A 96 45.04 -27.65 46.00
C GLN A 96 44.59 -26.83 47.24
N LEU A 97 44.00 -25.64 47.03
CA LEU A 97 43.55 -24.71 48.07
C LEU A 97 42.01 -24.50 48.09
N ASP A 98 41.21 -25.37 47.47
CA ASP A 98 39.73 -25.34 47.52
C ASP A 98 39.08 -24.00 47.10
N MET A 99 39.70 -23.25 46.19
CA MET A 99 39.11 -22.01 45.65
C MET A 99 38.22 -22.34 44.44
N LYS A 100 36.89 -22.21 44.62
CA LYS A 100 35.89 -22.32 43.54
C LYS A 100 35.74 -20.97 42.83
N THR A 101 36.09 -20.91 41.55
CA THR A 101 35.76 -19.78 40.66
C THR A 101 34.70 -20.24 39.67
N THR A 102 33.50 -19.67 39.73
CA THR A 102 32.42 -19.92 38.77
C THR A 102 32.41 -18.81 37.72
N VAL A 103 32.59 -19.17 36.45
CA VAL A 103 32.34 -18.27 35.31
C VAL A 103 31.06 -18.72 34.64
N THR A 104 29.99 -17.94 34.81
CA THR A 104 28.71 -18.17 34.12
C THR A 104 28.68 -17.32 32.86
N LYS A 105 28.57 -17.95 31.69
CA LYS A 105 28.38 -17.23 30.43
C LYS A 105 27.13 -17.75 29.73
N THR A 106 26.11 -16.90 29.67
CA THR A 106 24.96 -17.09 28.78
C THR A 106 25.39 -16.69 27.37
N LYS A 107 25.06 -17.51 26.37
CA LYS A 107 25.13 -17.10 24.96
C LYS A 107 24.36 -15.78 24.86
N GLY A 108 24.99 -14.72 24.35
CA GLY A 108 24.33 -13.44 24.10
C GLY A 108 23.37 -13.58 22.93
N GLY A 109 22.28 -14.31 23.16
CA GLY A 109 21.17 -14.36 22.24
C GLY A 109 20.62 -12.95 22.07
N ASP A 110 20.14 -12.65 20.86
CA ASP A 110 19.32 -11.46 20.71
C ASP A 110 18.11 -11.62 21.64
N ASP A 111 17.88 -10.62 22.50
CA ASP A 111 16.69 -10.54 23.35
C ASP A 111 15.67 -9.55 22.75
N SER A 112 16.01 -8.95 21.59
CA SER A 112 15.19 -7.97 20.90
C SER A 112 14.16 -8.69 20.03
N PRO A 113 12.87 -8.35 20.13
CA PRO A 113 11.88 -8.89 19.21
C PRO A 113 12.09 -8.39 17.77
N PRO A 114 11.65 -9.16 16.76
CA PRO A 114 11.72 -8.73 15.37
C PRO A 114 10.86 -7.50 15.13
N SER A 115 11.42 -6.50 14.46
CA SER A 115 10.66 -5.35 13.95
C SER A 115 10.02 -5.67 12.61
N LEU A 116 8.82 -5.16 12.36
CA LEU A 116 8.02 -5.46 11.16
C LEU A 116 7.81 -4.20 10.31
N PHE A 117 8.02 -4.33 9.01
CA PHE A 117 7.71 -3.31 8.01
C PHE A 117 6.82 -3.89 6.91
N CYS A 118 5.64 -3.30 6.71
CA CYS A 118 4.70 -3.73 5.68
C CYS A 118 4.44 -2.54 4.74
N PRO A 119 5.04 -2.51 3.53
CA PRO A 119 4.74 -1.47 2.58
C PRO A 119 3.26 -1.56 2.18
N SER A 120 2.52 -0.46 2.33
CA SER A 120 1.10 -0.34 1.95
C SER A 120 0.93 -0.25 0.43
N LYS A 121 1.60 -1.11 -0.34
CA LYS A 121 1.57 -1.10 -1.80
C LYS A 121 0.67 -2.22 -2.30
N ILE A 122 -0.53 -1.85 -2.71
CA ILE A 122 -1.48 -2.71 -3.38
C ILE A 122 -1.02 -2.87 -4.82
N ILE A 123 -0.63 -4.08 -5.20
CA ILE A 123 -0.29 -4.40 -6.59
C ILE A 123 -1.47 -5.18 -7.18
N SER A 124 -2.38 -4.45 -7.83
CA SER A 124 -3.48 -5.00 -8.63
C SER A 124 -4.56 -5.78 -7.86
N ASN A 125 -5.54 -6.31 -8.60
CA ASN A 125 -6.65 -7.15 -8.13
C ASN A 125 -6.21 -8.45 -7.41
N LYS A 126 -4.90 -8.66 -7.21
CA LYS A 126 -4.33 -9.74 -6.41
C LYS A 126 -4.21 -9.25 -4.97
N GLN A 127 -4.99 -9.85 -4.08
CA GLN A 127 -5.01 -9.58 -2.65
C GLN A 127 -3.79 -10.20 -1.95
N GLU A 128 -2.59 -9.81 -2.40
CA GLU A 128 -1.31 -10.26 -1.87
C GLU A 128 -0.73 -9.19 -0.96
N PHE A 129 -0.46 -9.58 0.28
CA PHE A 129 0.19 -8.73 1.28
C PHE A 129 1.61 -9.22 1.46
N SER A 130 2.57 -8.29 1.47
CA SER A 130 3.96 -8.60 1.80
C SER A 130 4.46 -7.75 2.96
N CYS A 131 5.17 -8.39 3.88
CA CYS A 131 5.81 -7.75 5.01
C CYS A 131 7.23 -8.27 5.16
N THR A 132 8.11 -7.41 5.65
CA THR A 132 9.50 -7.74 5.93
C THR A 132 9.82 -7.56 7.40
N THR A 133 10.58 -8.47 7.98
CA THR A 133 11.10 -8.35 9.35
C THR A 133 12.58 -7.94 9.34
N SER A 134 13.06 -7.33 10.44
CA SER A 134 14.48 -6.99 10.60
C SER A 134 15.42 -8.19 10.62
N GLU A 135 14.89 -9.37 10.95
CA GLU A 135 15.61 -10.63 11.06
C GLU A 135 14.69 -11.82 10.74
N PRO A 136 15.22 -13.04 10.57
CA PRO A 136 14.39 -14.22 10.30
C PRO A 136 13.35 -14.46 11.40
N ALA A 137 12.07 -14.47 11.03
CA ALA A 137 10.97 -14.67 11.97
C ALA A 137 9.93 -15.67 11.43
N LYS A 138 9.18 -16.31 12.34
CA LYS A 138 7.91 -16.95 12.05
C LYS A 138 6.80 -15.95 12.32
N CYS A 139 6.08 -15.55 11.28
CA CYS A 139 4.92 -14.67 11.43
C CYS A 139 3.61 -15.46 11.28
N VAL A 140 2.67 -15.15 12.17
CA VAL A 140 1.26 -15.49 12.05
C VAL A 140 0.53 -14.27 11.53
N MET A 141 -0.14 -14.41 10.40
CA MET A 141 -0.95 -13.37 9.80
C MET A 141 -2.41 -13.82 9.72
N GLY A 142 -3.35 -12.96 10.10
CA GLY A 142 -4.77 -13.30 10.12
C GLY A 142 -5.66 -12.11 9.79
N LEU A 143 -6.84 -12.38 9.23
CA LEU A 143 -7.88 -11.39 9.02
C LEU A 143 -8.81 -11.36 10.24
N GLU A 144 -9.21 -10.18 10.71
CA GLU A 144 -10.14 -10.05 11.86
C GLU A 144 -11.41 -10.91 11.71
N GLN A 145 -11.94 -10.96 10.48
CA GLN A 145 -13.22 -11.59 10.18
C GLN A 145 -13.11 -13.10 9.91
N ASN A 146 -11.90 -13.65 9.80
CA ASN A 146 -11.67 -15.06 9.49
C ASN A 146 -10.62 -15.61 10.45
N ALA A 147 -11.01 -16.59 11.26
CA ALA A 147 -10.08 -17.30 12.15
C ALA A 147 -8.96 -18.05 11.40
N THR A 148 -9.01 -18.10 10.06
CA THR A 148 -7.96 -18.65 9.21
C THR A 148 -6.70 -17.78 9.31
N SER A 149 -5.80 -18.22 10.18
CA SER A 149 -4.47 -17.65 10.34
C SER A 149 -3.51 -18.37 9.40
N LEU A 150 -2.77 -17.63 8.60
CA LEU A 150 -1.65 -18.15 7.83
C LEU A 150 -0.41 -18.08 8.72
N VAL A 151 0.17 -19.24 9.01
CA VAL A 151 1.39 -19.34 9.82
C VAL A 151 2.55 -19.60 8.87
N SER A 152 3.55 -18.71 8.86
CA SER A 152 4.83 -19.03 8.25
C SER A 152 5.46 -20.18 9.03
N SER A 153 5.65 -21.33 8.37
CA SER A 153 6.32 -22.49 8.98
C SER A 153 7.83 -22.35 9.05
N LYS A 154 8.39 -21.32 8.40
CA LYS A 154 9.83 -21.07 8.31
C LYS A 154 10.19 -19.69 8.85
N TYR A 155 11.37 -19.60 9.44
CA TYR A 155 12.07 -18.35 9.73
C TYR A 155 12.57 -17.76 8.43
N VAL A 156 11.96 -16.66 8.02
CA VAL A 156 12.33 -15.91 6.82
C VAL A 156 12.17 -14.43 7.12
N THR A 157 12.78 -13.57 6.31
CA THR A 157 12.64 -12.11 6.44
C THR A 157 11.52 -11.55 5.59
N ASN A 158 11.03 -12.30 4.60
CA ASN A 158 9.97 -11.90 3.69
C ASN A 158 8.75 -12.81 3.88
N HIS A 159 7.62 -12.22 4.26
CA HIS A 159 6.37 -12.92 4.45
C HIS A 159 5.35 -12.44 3.44
N SER A 160 4.62 -13.38 2.83
CA SER A 160 3.46 -13.04 2.01
C SER A 160 2.24 -13.87 2.38
N MET A 161 1.06 -13.27 2.22
CA MET A 161 -0.22 -13.96 2.33
C MET A 161 -1.15 -13.53 1.21
N ASN A 162 -1.92 -14.50 0.71
CA ASN A 162 -3.09 -14.25 -0.12
C ASN A 162 -4.31 -14.31 0.78
N ALA A 163 -5.12 -13.25 0.79
CA ALA A 163 -6.27 -13.14 1.69
C ALA A 163 -7.52 -12.81 0.90
N SER A 164 -8.58 -13.59 1.06
CA SER A 164 -9.89 -13.27 0.47
C SER A 164 -10.56 -12.15 1.26
N LEU A 165 -10.40 -10.90 0.81
CA LEU A 165 -10.98 -9.73 1.46
C LEU A 165 -12.48 -9.60 1.11
N LYS A 166 -13.27 -9.11 2.07
CA LYS A 166 -14.67 -8.73 1.83
C LYS A 166 -14.75 -7.24 1.52
N GLU A 167 -15.82 -6.82 0.85
CA GLU A 167 -16.14 -5.39 0.67
C GLU A 167 -16.09 -4.63 2.01
N GLY A 168 -15.56 -3.42 1.99
CA GLY A 168 -15.40 -2.55 3.13
C GLY A 168 -14.03 -2.63 3.82
N THR A 169 -13.98 -2.20 5.09
CA THR A 169 -12.75 -2.16 5.88
C THR A 169 -12.39 -3.54 6.41
N ASN A 170 -11.18 -3.99 6.11
CA ASN A 170 -10.56 -5.23 6.55
C ASN A 170 -9.36 -4.89 7.44
N ARG A 171 -9.17 -5.64 8.52
CA ARG A 171 -8.02 -5.49 9.43
C ARG A 171 -7.21 -6.77 9.41
N ILE A 172 -5.91 -6.64 9.12
CA ILE A 172 -4.96 -7.74 9.11
C ILE A 172 -4.08 -7.61 10.34
N PHE A 173 -4.03 -8.65 11.14
CA PHE A 173 -3.19 -8.75 12.32
C PHE A 173 -1.96 -9.58 12.00
N ILE A 174 -0.80 -9.09 12.40
CA ILE A 174 0.47 -9.77 12.21
C ILE A 174 1.17 -9.86 13.55
N LYS A 175 1.66 -11.06 13.87
CA LYS A 175 2.49 -11.33 15.04
C LYS A 175 3.66 -12.21 14.64
N CYS A 176 4.87 -11.82 15.01
CA CYS A 176 6.09 -12.52 14.63
C CYS A 176 6.88 -12.94 15.87
N THR A 177 7.59 -14.06 15.73
CA THR A 177 8.52 -14.64 16.71
C THR A 177 9.82 -15.00 15.99
N ASP A 178 10.97 -14.60 16.52
CA ASP A 178 12.29 -14.93 15.94
C ASP A 178 12.78 -16.35 16.32
N GLU A 179 14.02 -16.68 15.95
CA GLU A 179 14.63 -17.99 16.22
C GLU A 179 14.95 -18.22 17.70
N GLU A 180 15.07 -17.15 18.48
CA GLU A 180 15.37 -17.12 19.92
C GLU A 180 14.11 -17.12 20.82
N ASP A 181 12.92 -17.19 20.19
CA ASP A 181 11.58 -17.12 20.76
C ASP A 181 11.19 -15.73 21.33
N ASN A 182 11.85 -14.65 20.91
CA ASN A 182 11.40 -13.30 21.23
C ASN A 182 10.18 -12.96 20.38
N VAL A 183 9.13 -12.51 21.05
CA VAL A 183 7.82 -12.25 20.44
C VAL A 183 7.63 -10.74 20.30
N MET A 184 7.24 -10.29 19.11
CA MET A 184 6.91 -8.88 18.86
C MET A 184 5.85 -8.39 19.89
N PRO A 185 6.01 -7.20 20.47
CA PRO A 185 5.03 -6.67 21.41
C PRO A 185 3.71 -6.37 20.68
N GLY A 186 2.63 -7.04 21.11
CA GLY A 186 1.29 -6.85 20.56
C GLY A 186 1.10 -7.42 19.15
N PHE A 187 0.16 -6.83 18.41
CA PHE A 187 -0.10 -7.12 17.01
C PHE A 187 0.20 -5.87 16.18
N PHE A 188 0.84 -6.07 15.04
CA PHE A 188 0.84 -5.05 14.00
C PHE A 188 -0.49 -5.14 13.24
N VAL A 189 -1.18 -4.02 13.08
CA VAL A 189 -2.50 -3.96 12.44
C VAL A 189 -2.42 -3.15 11.18
N ILE A 190 -2.79 -3.76 10.05
CA ILE A 190 -2.96 -3.08 8.77
C ILE A 190 -4.44 -2.94 8.51
N GLU A 191 -4.91 -1.70 8.32
CA GLU A 191 -6.27 -1.43 7.88
C GLU A 191 -6.31 -1.25 6.37
N TYR A 192 -7.24 -1.93 5.73
CA TYR A 192 -7.36 -1.99 4.29
C TYR A 192 -8.82 -1.87 3.87
N VAL A 193 -9.14 -0.91 3.00
CA VAL A 193 -10.47 -0.77 2.42
C VAL A 193 -10.51 -1.52 1.10
N TYR A 194 -11.28 -2.60 1.03
CA TYR A 194 -11.53 -3.31 -0.21
C TYR A 194 -12.83 -2.82 -0.82
N ASP A 195 -12.76 -2.27 -2.02
CA ASP A 195 -13.92 -1.87 -2.79
C ASP A 195 -13.77 -2.40 -4.21
N ARG A 196 -14.78 -3.09 -4.73
CA ARG A 196 -14.85 -3.47 -6.15
C ARG A 196 -15.91 -2.70 -6.93
N THR A 197 -16.75 -1.93 -6.25
CA THR A 197 -17.87 -1.24 -6.86
C THR A 197 -17.50 0.21 -7.05
N GLY A 198 -17.67 0.71 -8.28
CA GLY A 198 -17.55 2.14 -8.52
C GLY A 198 -18.70 2.91 -7.88
N PRO A 199 -18.51 4.23 -7.64
CA PRO A 199 -19.57 5.08 -7.15
C PRO A 199 -20.83 5.06 -8.03
N SER A 200 -21.95 5.50 -7.45
CA SER A 200 -23.19 5.66 -8.19
C SER A 200 -23.05 6.66 -9.35
N LYS A 201 -23.97 6.54 -10.31
CA LYS A 201 -24.16 7.57 -11.32
C LYS A 201 -24.48 8.93 -10.66
N ILE A 202 -24.02 10.03 -11.27
CA ILE A 202 -24.40 11.38 -10.85
C ILE A 202 -25.88 11.60 -11.18
N SER A 203 -26.67 12.08 -10.22
CA SER A 203 -28.11 12.31 -10.42
C SER A 203 -28.41 13.67 -11.05
N ASN A 204 -27.64 14.71 -10.72
CA ASN A 204 -27.88 16.07 -11.19
C ASN A 204 -26.59 16.73 -11.66
N ALA A 205 -26.60 17.22 -12.90
CA ALA A 205 -25.58 18.10 -13.43
C ALA A 205 -26.25 19.37 -13.98
N ALA A 206 -25.61 20.52 -13.76
CA ALA A 206 -26.09 21.83 -14.15
C ALA A 206 -24.95 22.66 -14.73
N SER A 207 -25.29 23.58 -15.63
CA SER A 207 -24.34 24.51 -16.22
C SER A 207 -24.78 25.95 -16.01
N SER A 208 -23.78 26.82 -15.87
CA SER A 208 -23.94 28.26 -15.80
C SER A 208 -22.84 28.89 -16.63
N GLY A 209 -23.15 29.27 -17.87
CA GLY A 209 -22.16 29.68 -18.85
C GLY A 209 -21.29 28.50 -19.26
N ASN A 210 -19.98 28.64 -19.08
CA ASN A 210 -18.95 27.65 -19.40
C ASN A 210 -18.49 26.82 -18.18
N ARG A 211 -19.23 26.92 -17.08
CA ARG A 211 -19.02 26.10 -15.88
C ARG A 211 -20.04 24.97 -15.82
N ILE A 212 -19.57 23.75 -15.60
CA ILE A 212 -20.38 22.56 -15.30
C ILE A 212 -20.20 22.24 -13.81
N SER A 213 -21.29 21.89 -13.15
CA SER A 213 -21.32 21.48 -11.75
C SER A 213 -22.26 20.30 -11.57
N TRP A 214 -21.98 19.46 -10.58
CA TRP A 214 -22.81 18.28 -10.31
C TRP A 214 -22.96 18.00 -8.81
N SER A 215 -24.02 17.26 -8.47
CA SER A 215 -24.20 16.71 -7.13
C SER A 215 -23.20 15.59 -6.86
N THR A 216 -22.81 15.42 -5.60
CA THR A 216 -21.97 14.30 -5.18
C THR A 216 -22.64 12.97 -5.55
N ALA A 217 -21.90 12.07 -6.18
CA ALA A 217 -22.29 10.66 -6.27
C ALA A 217 -22.20 9.99 -4.89
N THR A 218 -22.90 8.87 -4.71
CA THR A 218 -22.84 8.09 -3.47
C THR A 218 -21.95 6.88 -3.67
N ASP A 219 -21.12 6.60 -2.68
CA ASP A 219 -20.28 5.42 -2.62
C ASP A 219 -20.11 4.99 -1.15
N GLN A 220 -19.91 3.70 -0.90
CA GLN A 220 -19.74 3.16 0.45
C GLN A 220 -18.45 3.63 1.13
N ASN A 221 -17.39 3.87 0.36
CA ASN A 221 -16.08 4.32 0.81
C ASN A 221 -15.79 5.79 0.45
N GLY A 222 -16.74 6.41 -0.24
CA GLY A 222 -16.73 7.81 -0.61
C GLY A 222 -16.07 8.08 -1.96
N VAL A 223 -16.48 9.18 -2.57
CA VAL A 223 -15.95 9.63 -3.86
C VAL A 223 -14.68 10.45 -3.63
N GLU A 224 -13.59 10.09 -4.30
CA GLU A 224 -12.32 10.81 -4.24
C GLU A 224 -12.27 11.95 -5.25
N TYR A 225 -12.65 11.68 -6.51
CA TYR A 225 -12.70 12.67 -7.58
C TYR A 225 -13.67 12.25 -8.70
N TYR A 226 -13.75 13.06 -9.75
CA TYR A 226 -14.59 12.83 -10.91
C TYR A 226 -13.78 13.01 -12.17
N ASN A 227 -13.96 12.08 -13.11
CA ASN A 227 -13.42 12.19 -14.46
C ASN A 227 -14.44 12.87 -15.37
N ILE A 228 -13.96 13.82 -16.15
CA ILE A 228 -14.71 14.52 -17.19
C ILE A 228 -14.19 14.00 -18.52
N TYR A 229 -15.12 13.56 -19.34
CA TYR A 229 -14.87 13.03 -20.66
C TYR A 229 -15.50 13.92 -21.71
N ASP A 230 -14.84 14.03 -22.84
CA ASP A 230 -15.49 14.38 -24.10
C ASP A 230 -15.60 13.14 -25.01
N LEU A 231 -15.86 13.34 -26.30
CA LEU A 231 -15.91 12.25 -27.27
C LEU A 231 -14.54 11.63 -27.59
N THR A 232 -13.44 12.22 -27.12
CA THR A 232 -12.06 11.79 -27.38
C THR A 232 -11.42 11.08 -26.19
N GLY A 233 -11.87 11.35 -24.96
CA GLY A 233 -11.39 10.67 -23.75
C GLY A 233 -11.53 11.53 -22.50
N VAL A 234 -10.75 11.20 -21.46
CA VAL A 234 -10.67 12.02 -20.24
C VAL A 234 -10.00 13.35 -20.58
N VAL A 235 -10.69 14.45 -20.32
CA VAL A 235 -10.18 15.81 -20.51
C VAL A 235 -9.76 16.46 -19.19
N ALA A 236 -10.32 16.01 -18.06
CA ALA A 236 -9.97 16.50 -16.74
C ALA A 236 -10.37 15.51 -15.63
N SER A 237 -9.74 15.67 -14.46
CA SER A 237 -10.16 15.07 -13.20
C SER A 237 -10.27 16.17 -12.14
N THR A 238 -11.42 16.28 -11.48
CA THR A 238 -11.72 17.37 -10.52
C THR A 238 -12.66 16.88 -9.42
N LEU A 239 -13.02 17.76 -8.48
CA LEU A 239 -14.05 17.49 -7.47
C LEU A 239 -15.45 17.71 -8.06
N GLN A 240 -16.14 18.81 -7.79
CA GLN A 240 -17.56 18.97 -8.17
C GLN A 240 -17.83 19.92 -9.33
N THR A 241 -16.80 20.57 -9.86
CA THR A 241 -16.97 21.55 -10.94
C THR A 241 -15.86 21.49 -11.96
N TYR A 242 -16.24 21.72 -13.21
CA TYR A 242 -15.36 21.81 -14.36
C TYR A 242 -15.62 23.11 -15.12
N TRP A 243 -14.54 23.74 -15.61
CA TRP A 243 -14.60 24.95 -16.40
C TRP A 243 -14.10 24.64 -17.81
N ASP A 244 -14.96 24.79 -18.80
CA ASP A 244 -14.53 24.76 -20.20
C ASP A 244 -14.09 26.17 -20.61
N ALA A 245 -12.87 26.29 -21.14
CA ALA A 245 -12.38 27.56 -21.66
C ALA A 245 -12.93 27.84 -23.07
N ASP A 246 -13.36 26.81 -23.78
CA ASP A 246 -13.90 26.94 -25.12
C ASP A 246 -15.37 27.37 -25.08
N ASP A 247 -15.77 28.14 -26.09
CA ASP A 247 -17.11 28.75 -26.16
C ASP A 247 -18.10 27.95 -27.03
N ASP A 248 -17.72 26.72 -27.38
CA ASP A 248 -18.47 25.82 -28.25
C ASP A 248 -19.40 24.90 -27.46
N SER A 249 -20.59 24.62 -28.01
CA SER A 249 -21.49 23.61 -27.45
C SER A 249 -20.85 22.22 -27.55
N LYS A 250 -20.61 21.58 -26.41
CA LYS A 250 -20.01 20.25 -26.31
C LYS A 250 -20.86 19.30 -25.47
N VAL A 251 -20.72 18.01 -25.76
CA VAL A 251 -21.26 16.93 -24.95
C VAL A 251 -20.14 16.41 -24.06
N TYR A 252 -20.41 16.38 -22.77
CA TYR A 252 -19.51 15.83 -21.76
C TYR A 252 -20.09 14.57 -21.16
N PHE A 253 -19.22 13.70 -20.66
CA PHE A 253 -19.62 12.63 -19.74
C PHE A 253 -18.87 12.81 -18.44
N ILE A 254 -19.54 12.54 -17.32
CA ILE A 254 -18.94 12.68 -15.99
C ILE A 254 -19.12 11.36 -15.25
N SER A 255 -18.05 10.83 -14.67
CA SER A 255 -18.10 9.67 -13.77
C SER A 255 -17.37 10.00 -12.48
N ALA A 256 -17.86 9.42 -11.39
CA ALA A 256 -17.22 9.49 -10.09
C ALA A 256 -16.18 8.37 -9.96
N VAL A 257 -15.10 8.63 -9.24
CA VAL A 257 -14.05 7.67 -8.90
C VAL A 257 -13.90 7.65 -7.38
N ASP A 258 -13.94 6.45 -6.79
CA ASP A 258 -13.76 6.27 -5.36
C ASP A 258 -12.27 6.30 -4.94
N LYS A 259 -12.01 6.07 -3.65
CA LYS A 259 -10.65 5.95 -3.10
C LYS A 259 -9.90 4.69 -3.51
N ALA A 260 -10.62 3.65 -3.91
CA ALA A 260 -10.04 2.41 -4.40
C ALA A 260 -9.66 2.48 -5.89
N GLY A 261 -10.04 3.57 -6.58
CA GLY A 261 -9.81 3.78 -8.01
C GLY A 261 -10.87 3.15 -8.90
N ASN A 262 -12.00 2.70 -8.36
CA ASN A 262 -13.12 2.20 -9.16
C ASN A 262 -13.89 3.38 -9.76
N GLU A 263 -14.16 3.30 -11.05
CA GLU A 263 -14.94 4.31 -11.76
C GLU A 263 -16.41 3.89 -11.87
N GLY A 264 -17.30 4.81 -11.51
CA GLY A 264 -18.75 4.65 -11.62
C GLY A 264 -19.30 4.85 -13.04
N GLU A 265 -20.62 4.73 -13.18
CA GLU A 265 -21.29 4.97 -14.46
C GLU A 265 -21.16 6.41 -14.95
N LYS A 266 -20.98 6.56 -16.26
CA LYS A 266 -20.91 7.86 -16.92
C LYS A 266 -22.29 8.51 -17.04
N THR A 267 -22.34 9.80 -16.73
CA THR A 267 -23.51 10.66 -16.90
C THR A 267 -23.28 11.60 -18.07
N GLU A 268 -24.08 11.48 -19.11
CA GLU A 268 -24.05 12.42 -20.23
C GLU A 268 -24.57 13.79 -19.78
N TYR A 269 -23.87 14.83 -20.17
CA TYR A 269 -24.23 16.20 -19.93
C TYR A 269 -24.03 17.05 -21.18
N ASN A 270 -25.10 17.70 -21.63
CA ASN A 270 -25.07 18.59 -22.77
C ASN A 270 -24.85 20.02 -22.28
N LEU A 271 -23.68 20.61 -22.57
CA LEU A 271 -23.44 22.03 -22.35
C LEU A 271 -24.17 22.81 -23.47
N ALA A 272 -25.47 22.97 -23.30
CA ALA A 272 -26.28 23.81 -24.16
C ALA A 272 -26.08 25.26 -23.75
N ARG A 273 -25.28 26.00 -24.51
CA ARG A 273 -25.28 27.45 -24.35
C ARG A 273 -26.65 27.97 -24.78
N ALA A 274 -27.29 28.77 -23.92
CA ALA A 274 -28.34 29.65 -24.38
C ALA A 274 -27.68 30.56 -25.41
N VAL A 275 -27.89 30.27 -26.69
CA VAL A 275 -27.56 31.20 -27.76
C VAL A 275 -28.47 32.41 -27.50
N LEU A 276 -27.96 33.36 -26.72
CA LEU A 276 -28.41 34.73 -26.80
C LEU A 276 -28.21 35.09 -28.26
N LEU A 277 -29.31 35.06 -29.01
CA LEU A 277 -29.39 35.69 -30.31
C LEU A 277 -29.13 37.19 -30.05
N GLU A 278 -27.85 37.56 -30.01
CA GLU A 278 -27.39 38.94 -30.06
C GLU A 278 -27.70 39.46 -31.46
N GLY A 279 -28.97 39.79 -31.61
CA GLY A 279 -29.61 40.08 -32.88
C GLY A 279 -31.08 40.37 -32.62
N ASN A 280 -31.35 41.26 -31.66
CA ASN A 280 -32.54 42.09 -31.57
C ASN A 280 -33.82 41.49 -32.21
N LYS A 281 -34.36 40.45 -31.58
CA LYS A 281 -35.78 40.05 -31.61
C LYS A 281 -35.96 38.96 -30.55
N THR A 282 -36.54 39.38 -29.43
CA THR A 282 -37.20 38.58 -28.40
C THR A 282 -37.21 37.08 -28.68
N ALA A 283 -36.52 36.31 -27.84
CA ALA A 283 -36.65 34.86 -27.79
C ALA A 283 -38.15 34.53 -27.66
N LYS A 284 -38.71 34.07 -28.77
CA LYS A 284 -40.10 33.65 -28.87
C LYS A 284 -40.29 32.45 -27.96
N THR A 285 -41.11 32.62 -26.93
CA THR A 285 -41.55 31.53 -26.05
C THR A 285 -42.22 30.41 -26.87
N PHE A 286 -42.35 29.20 -26.31
CA PHE A 286 -43.04 28.09 -26.99
C PHE A 286 -44.47 28.48 -27.43
N GLU A 287 -45.11 29.36 -26.65
CA GLU A 287 -46.39 30.01 -26.94
C GLU A 287 -46.35 30.88 -28.21
N ASP A 288 -45.27 31.61 -28.48
CA ASP A 288 -45.14 32.44 -29.68
C ASP A 288 -44.93 31.59 -30.94
N VAL A 289 -44.36 30.39 -30.80
CA VAL A 289 -44.27 29.40 -31.89
C VAL A 289 -45.65 28.81 -32.20
N LYS A 290 -46.48 28.60 -31.17
CA LYS A 290 -47.87 28.15 -31.32
C LYS A 290 -48.73 29.21 -32.02
N GLU A 291 -48.55 30.48 -31.67
CA GLU A 291 -49.24 31.61 -32.30
C GLU A 291 -48.83 31.75 -33.78
N THR A 292 -47.53 31.54 -34.07
CA THR A 292 -47.02 31.55 -35.46
C THR A 292 -47.63 30.41 -36.30
N LYS A 293 -47.92 29.25 -35.71
CA LYS A 293 -48.59 28.14 -36.39
C LYS A 293 -50.04 28.50 -36.74
N GLU A 294 -50.80 29.03 -35.78
CA GLU A 294 -52.20 29.43 -36.00
C GLU A 294 -52.31 30.54 -37.05
N GLU A 295 -51.35 31.47 -37.09
CA GLU A 295 -51.30 32.55 -38.08
C GLU A 295 -50.97 32.02 -39.49
N ILE A 296 -50.07 31.03 -39.61
CA ILE A 296 -49.77 30.34 -40.87
C ILE A 296 -50.98 29.54 -41.35
N GLU A 297 -51.67 28.81 -40.46
CA GLU A 297 -52.87 28.06 -40.80
C GLU A 297 -54.00 28.98 -41.26
N LYS A 298 -54.21 30.11 -40.58
CA LYS A 298 -55.18 31.14 -40.98
C LYS A 298 -54.84 31.77 -42.34
N THR A 299 -53.57 32.04 -42.59
CA THR A 299 -53.10 32.59 -43.87
C THR A 299 -53.27 31.58 -45.00
N ALA A 300 -52.98 30.30 -44.75
CA ALA A 300 -53.18 29.22 -45.70
C ALA A 300 -54.67 29.01 -46.03
N SER A 301 -55.56 29.02 -45.02
CA SER A 301 -57.01 28.93 -45.25
C SER A 301 -57.56 30.13 -46.04
N THR A 302 -57.06 31.33 -45.77
CA THR A 302 -57.45 32.54 -46.51
C THR A 302 -57.00 32.46 -47.97
N ALA A 303 -55.78 31.98 -48.21
CA ALA A 303 -55.26 31.77 -49.56
C ALA A 303 -56.08 30.70 -50.32
N ILE A 304 -56.48 29.61 -49.67
CA ILE A 304 -57.31 28.56 -50.29
C ILE A 304 -58.66 29.11 -50.75
N ASN A 305 -59.30 29.96 -49.95
CA ASN A 305 -60.62 30.53 -50.28
C ASN A 305 -60.58 31.58 -51.39
N LEU A 306 -59.46 32.28 -51.59
CA LEU A 306 -59.30 33.30 -52.64
C LEU A 306 -59.10 32.73 -54.04
N PHE A 307 -58.82 31.42 -54.19
CA PHE A 307 -58.48 30.80 -55.47
C PHE A 307 -59.42 29.64 -55.89
N SER A 308 -60.65 29.67 -55.37
CA SER A 308 -61.77 28.84 -55.81
C SER A 308 -62.39 29.36 -57.11
N ASP A 309 -61.62 29.36 -58.21
CA ASP A 309 -62.19 29.39 -59.55
C ASP A 309 -61.44 28.41 -60.46
N GLU A 310 -62.23 27.62 -61.18
CA GLU A 310 -61.94 26.29 -61.68
C GLU A 310 -60.77 26.29 -62.70
N GLY A 311 -59.60 25.87 -62.25
CA GLY A 311 -58.44 25.61 -63.12
C GLY A 311 -57.09 25.97 -62.51
N LYS A 312 -57.02 26.90 -61.55
CA LYS A 312 -55.77 27.24 -60.82
C LYS A 312 -55.60 26.46 -59.51
N THR A 313 -56.65 25.75 -59.08
CA THR A 313 -56.74 25.03 -57.81
C THR A 313 -55.69 23.92 -57.67
N VAL A 314 -55.38 23.18 -58.74
CA VAL A 314 -54.43 22.04 -58.67
C VAL A 314 -52.98 22.51 -58.46
N MET A 315 -52.55 23.56 -59.16
CA MET A 315 -51.18 24.10 -59.04
C MET A 315 -50.94 24.75 -57.68
N ILE A 316 -51.96 25.39 -57.12
CA ILE A 316 -51.87 26.03 -55.80
C ILE A 316 -51.87 24.98 -54.68
N VAL A 317 -52.71 23.95 -54.77
CA VAL A 317 -52.70 22.83 -53.79
C VAL A 317 -51.33 22.13 -53.80
N ILE A 318 -50.73 21.91 -54.98
CA ILE A 318 -49.37 21.35 -55.07
C ILE A 318 -48.34 22.30 -54.44
N GLY A 319 -48.42 23.61 -54.70
CA GLY A 319 -47.54 24.60 -54.09
C GLY A 319 -47.62 24.63 -52.56
N VAL A 320 -48.84 24.61 -52.01
CA VAL A 320 -49.06 24.57 -50.56
C VAL A 320 -48.56 23.26 -49.94
N LEU A 321 -48.80 22.11 -50.60
CA LEU A 321 -48.28 20.82 -50.15
C LEU A 321 -46.75 20.76 -50.18
N ILE A 322 -46.09 21.40 -51.16
CA ILE A 322 -44.63 21.49 -51.22
C ILE A 322 -44.10 22.36 -50.07
N ILE A 323 -44.71 23.51 -49.81
CA ILE A 323 -44.29 24.39 -48.71
C ILE A 323 -44.50 23.71 -47.35
N LEU A 324 -45.64 23.05 -47.15
CA LEU A 324 -45.91 22.26 -45.95
C LEU A 324 -44.94 21.09 -45.80
N TYR A 325 -44.63 20.38 -46.89
CA TYR A 325 -43.66 19.29 -46.88
C TYR A 325 -42.24 19.79 -46.53
N ILE A 326 -41.81 20.91 -47.11
CA ILE A 326 -40.50 21.53 -46.79
C ILE A 326 -40.48 21.98 -45.32
N GLY A 327 -41.53 22.62 -44.84
CA GLY A 327 -41.66 23.03 -43.43
C GLY A 327 -41.60 21.85 -42.47
N LEU A 328 -42.32 20.77 -42.78
CA LEU A 328 -42.33 19.54 -41.98
C LEU A 328 -40.95 18.85 -41.98
N ARG A 329 -40.26 18.84 -43.13
CA ARG A 329 -38.88 18.31 -43.26
C ARG A 329 -37.89 19.10 -42.41
N ILE A 330 -37.96 20.43 -42.44
CA ILE A 330 -37.09 21.31 -41.65
C ILE A 330 -37.37 21.13 -40.16
N TYR A 331 -38.64 20.98 -39.79
CA TYR A 331 -39.05 20.71 -38.41
C TYR A 331 -38.49 19.36 -37.94
N GLN A 332 -38.71 18.29 -38.70
CA GLN A 332 -38.22 16.94 -38.37
C GLN A 332 -36.68 16.88 -38.29
N GLU A 333 -35.95 17.54 -39.20
CA GLU A 333 -34.49 17.60 -39.13
C GLU A 333 -33.97 18.37 -37.92
N LYS A 334 -34.74 19.31 -37.37
CA LYS A 334 -34.37 20.07 -36.18
C LYS A 334 -34.79 19.40 -34.87
N THR A 335 -35.82 18.55 -34.89
CA THR A 335 -36.31 17.85 -33.70
C THR A 335 -35.81 16.42 -33.58
N ASP A 336 -35.26 15.81 -34.63
CA ASP A 336 -34.58 14.50 -34.57
C ASP A 336 -33.10 14.70 -34.20
N PRO A 337 -32.65 14.26 -33.00
CA PRO A 337 -31.26 14.36 -32.57
C PRO A 337 -30.28 13.69 -33.55
N HIS A 338 -30.70 12.62 -34.22
CA HIS A 338 -29.88 11.91 -35.20
C HIS A 338 -29.84 12.60 -36.57
N GLY A 339 -30.89 13.36 -36.92
CA GLY A 339 -30.97 14.16 -38.13
C GLY A 339 -29.97 15.32 -38.13
N LEU A 340 -29.90 16.04 -37.00
CA LEU A 340 -28.94 17.14 -36.80
C LEU A 340 -27.48 16.66 -36.92
N LEU A 341 -27.17 15.49 -36.34
CA LEU A 341 -25.85 14.85 -36.46
C LEU A 341 -25.49 14.48 -37.90
N ARG A 342 -26.43 13.94 -38.69
CA ARG A 342 -26.19 13.68 -40.13
C ARG A 342 -26.00 14.96 -40.93
N TYR A 343 -26.78 15.99 -40.67
CA TYR A 343 -26.66 17.29 -41.35
C TYR A 343 -25.30 17.93 -41.10
N ILE A 344 -24.85 17.97 -39.83
CA ILE A 344 -23.53 18.51 -39.45
C ILE A 344 -22.41 17.70 -40.14
N ARG A 345 -22.49 16.36 -40.13
CA ARG A 345 -21.49 15.50 -40.78
C ARG A 345 -21.44 15.72 -42.31
N LYS A 346 -22.60 15.88 -42.97
CA LYS A 346 -22.68 16.16 -44.41
C LYS A 346 -22.09 17.52 -44.77
N ARG A 347 -22.36 18.56 -43.97
CA ARG A 347 -21.82 19.92 -44.21
C ARG A 347 -20.31 20.00 -43.97
N ARG A 348 -19.79 19.22 -43.02
CA ARG A 348 -18.34 19.10 -42.77
C ARG A 348 -17.63 18.50 -43.99
N ASN A 349 -18.17 17.41 -44.56
CA ASN A 349 -17.59 16.76 -45.73
C ASN A 349 -17.58 17.66 -46.98
N LEU A 350 -18.57 18.53 -47.14
CA LEU A 350 -18.60 19.52 -48.23
C LEU A 350 -17.51 20.58 -48.09
N ARG A 351 -17.27 21.09 -46.86
CA ARG A 351 -16.16 22.04 -46.62
C ARG A 351 -14.78 21.41 -46.85
N THR A 352 -14.59 20.13 -46.51
CA THR A 352 -13.31 19.45 -46.75
C THR A 352 -13.06 19.17 -48.24
N ALA A 353 -14.12 19.08 -49.04
CA ALA A 353 -14.02 18.94 -50.50
C ALA A 353 -13.61 20.27 -51.16
N ASP A 354 -14.16 21.40 -50.73
CA ASP A 354 -13.78 22.73 -51.24
C ASP A 354 -12.32 23.09 -50.89
N ILE A 355 -11.85 22.77 -49.68
CA ILE A 355 -10.44 23.03 -49.28
C ILE A 355 -9.44 22.21 -50.11
N LYS A 356 -9.84 21.06 -50.65
CA LYS A 356 -8.99 20.27 -51.56
C LYS A 356 -8.96 20.83 -52.98
N HIS A 357 -9.95 21.64 -53.37
CA HIS A 357 -9.97 22.24 -54.71
C HIS A 357 -9.09 23.48 -54.81
N ASP A 358 -8.87 24.22 -53.72
CA ASP A 358 -8.01 25.40 -53.64
C ASP A 358 -6.49 25.09 -53.47
N ARG A 359 -6.11 23.80 -53.46
CA ARG A 359 -4.70 23.36 -53.32
C ARG A 359 -4.16 22.61 -54.54
N LYS A 360 -4.77 22.77 -55.70
CA LYS A 360 -4.21 22.42 -57.02
C LYS A 360 -4.32 23.63 -57.92
#